data_AF-A0A6N9R7Z3-F1
#
_entry.id   AF-A0A6N9R7Z3-F1
#
_cell.length_a   1.000
_cell.length_b   1.000
_cell.length_c   1.000
_cell.angle_alpha   90.00
_cell.angle_beta   90.00
_cell.angle_gamma   90.00
#
_symmetry.space_group_name_H-M   'P 1'
#
loop_
_entity.id
_entity.type
_entity.pdbx_description
1 polymer ?
#
loop_
_entity_poly.entity_id
_entity_poly.type
_entity_poly.pdbx_seq_one_letter_code
_entity_poly.pdbx_strand_id
1 'polypeptide(L)' 'MTYDLMDLTAARRRDEGRLIRGGRDGTYRQAEDGLIVRVAAAETRRDADREASEKQRALLALACRDAAEQ' A
#
# COMPACT_ATOMS: atom_id res chain seq x y z
N MET A 1 11.40 22.87 -7.32
CA MET A 1 11.49 21.53 -7.95
C MET A 1 10.14 20.87 -7.83
N THR A 2 9.55 20.51 -8.96
CA THR A 2 8.26 19.81 -9.05
C THR A 2 8.58 18.38 -9.46
N TYR A 3 8.25 17.41 -8.62
CA TYR A 3 8.48 16.00 -8.91
C TYR A 3 7.26 15.44 -9.64
N ASP A 4 7.46 14.77 -10.76
CA ASP A 4 6.38 14.04 -11.42
C ASP A 4 6.00 12.82 -10.55
N LEU A 5 4.73 12.47 -10.54
CA LEU A 5 4.24 11.29 -9.82
C LEU A 5 4.96 10.02 -10.33
N MET A 6 5.36 9.98 -11.61
CA MET A 6 6.16 8.88 -12.16
C MET A 6 7.57 8.81 -11.57
N ASP A 7 8.22 9.94 -11.28
CA ASP A 7 9.54 9.98 -10.61
C ASP A 7 9.47 9.42 -9.17
N LEU A 8 8.32 9.60 -8.50
CA LEU A 8 8.05 9.01 -7.19
C LEU A 8 7.75 7.50 -7.27
N THR A 9 7.30 6.99 -8.42
CA THR A 9 7.01 5.56 -8.63
C THR A 9 8.22 4.73 -9.07
N ALA A 10 9.26 5.37 -9.60
CA ALA A 10 10.57 4.74 -9.73
C ALA A 10 11.04 4.44 -8.30
N ALA A 11 10.80 3.21 -7.85
CA ALA A 11 11.01 2.78 -6.49
C ALA A 11 12.48 2.95 -6.10
N ARG A 12 12.85 4.16 -5.64
CA ARG A 12 14.05 4.43 -4.87
C ARG A 12 14.14 3.31 -3.86
N ARG A 13 15.26 2.57 -3.87
CA ARG A 13 15.34 1.34 -3.08
C ARG A 13 14.96 1.71 -1.65
N ARG A 14 14.13 0.89 -0.98
CA ARG A 14 13.66 1.15 0.40
C ARG A 14 14.80 1.49 1.37
N ASP A 15 16.04 1.13 1.02
CA ASP A 15 17.27 1.35 1.76
C ASP A 15 18.04 2.65 1.44
N GLU A 16 17.70 3.40 0.39
CA GLU A 16 18.44 4.58 -0.08
C GLU A 16 18.11 5.88 0.69
N GLY A 17 17.33 5.80 1.78
CA GLY A 17 16.96 6.96 2.58
C GLY A 17 17.37 6.84 4.04
N ARG A 18 17.61 7.96 4.73
CA ARG A 18 17.84 7.99 6.18
C ARG A 18 16.53 7.74 6.92
N LEU A 19 16.53 6.84 7.91
CA LEU A 19 15.37 6.66 8.79
C LEU A 19 15.13 7.95 9.59
N ILE A 20 13.94 8.54 9.46
CA ILE A 20 13.52 9.73 10.22
C ILE A 20 12.69 9.31 11.42
N ARG A 21 11.79 8.34 11.22
CA ARG A 21 10.85 7.87 12.25
C ARG A 21 10.48 6.42 12.00
N GLY A 22 10.59 5.58 13.02
CA GLY A 22 10.08 4.21 13.01
C GLY A 22 9.20 3.98 14.23
N GLY A 23 8.03 3.37 14.03
CA GLY A 23 7.10 3.06 15.12
C GLY A 23 5.81 2.44 14.62
N ARG A 24 4.87 2.23 15.54
CA ARG A 24 3.57 1.58 15.28
C ARG A 24 2.76 2.25 14.17
N ASP A 25 2.88 3.58 14.05
CA ASP A 25 2.13 4.38 13.07
C ASP A 25 2.75 4.33 11.65
N GLY A 26 3.92 3.72 11.52
CA GLY A 26 4.63 3.50 10.26
C GLY A 26 6.08 3.97 10.29
N THR A 27 6.81 3.60 9.23
CA THR A 27 8.22 3.93 9.03
C THR A 27 8.34 5.04 7.98
N TYR A 28 9.10 6.08 8.28
CA TYR A 28 9.34 7.23 7.40
C TYR A 28 10.84 7.37 7.12
N ARG A 29 11.22 7.55 5.85
CA ARG A 29 12.61 7.74 5.43
C ARG A 29 12.76 9.00 4.57
N GLN A 30 13.91 9.67 4.69
CA GLN A 30 14.28 10.84 3.88
C GLN A 30 15.27 10.44 2.80
N ALA A 31 15.00 10.78 1.56
CA ALA A 31 16.01 10.73 0.49
C ALA A 31 16.96 11.95 0.58
N GLU A 32 18.09 11.89 -0.13
CA GLU A 32 19.12 12.96 -0.11
C GLU A 32 18.62 14.31 -0.65
N ASP A 33 17.61 14.29 -1.52
CA ASP A 33 16.94 15.48 -2.06
C ASP A 33 15.89 16.08 -1.10
N GLY A 34 15.76 15.51 0.10
CA GLY A 34 14.84 15.97 1.14
C GLY A 34 13.43 15.37 1.04
N LEU A 35 13.13 14.53 0.04
CA LEU A 35 11.84 13.86 -0.09
C LEU A 35 11.60 12.89 1.08
N ILE A 36 10.43 12.96 1.71
CA ILE A 36 10.02 12.06 2.80
C ILE A 36 9.04 11.02 2.27
N VAL A 37 9.39 9.74 2.40
CA VAL A 37 8.55 8.61 1.96
C VAL A 37 8.09 7.82 3.17
N ARG A 38 6.78 7.53 3.23
CA ARG A 38 6.20 6.59 4.19
C ARG A 38 6.32 5.17 3.65
N VAL A 39 7.17 4.36 4.27
CA VAL A 39 7.28 2.94 3.98
C VAL A 39 6.19 2.23 4.78
N ALA A 40 5.07 1.89 4.13
CA ALA A 40 4.06 1.04 4.74
C ALA A 40 4.70 -0.30 5.15
N ALA A 41 4.52 -0.68 6.42
CA ALA A 41 4.88 -1.99 6.91
C ALA A 41 4.18 -3.05 6.05
N ALA A 42 4.90 -4.10 5.67
CA ALA A 42 4.35 -5.16 4.81
C ALA A 42 3.07 -5.79 5.41
N GLU A 43 2.90 -5.69 6.73
CA GLU A 43 1.73 -6.13 7.48
C GLU A 43 0.45 -5.38 7.05
N THR A 44 0.50 -4.06 6.91
CA THR A 44 -0.66 -3.26 6.48
C THR A 44 -1.13 -3.62 5.06
N ARG A 45 -0.22 -4.06 4.18
CA ARG A 45 -0.59 -4.57 2.86
C ARG A 45 -1.26 -5.94 2.93
N ARG A 46 -0.82 -6.83 3.83
CA ARG A 46 -1.43 -8.16 3.98
C ARG A 46 -2.85 -8.07 4.53
N ASP A 47 -3.09 -7.19 5.51
CA ASP A 47 -4.44 -6.99 6.05
C ASP A 47 -5.37 -6.34 5.02
N ALA A 48 -4.90 -5.34 4.27
CA ALA A 48 -5.68 -4.72 3.20
C ALA A 48 -5.98 -5.70 2.04
N ASP A 49 -5.01 -6.54 1.66
CA ASP A 49 -5.19 -7.56 0.62
C ASP A 49 -6.16 -8.66 1.07
N ARG A 50 -6.09 -9.05 2.35
CA ARG A 50 -7.04 -9.97 2.97
C ARG A 50 -8.47 -9.41 2.96
N GLU A 51 -8.65 -8.17 3.41
CA GLU A 51 -9.97 -7.52 3.43
C GLU A 51 -10.56 -7.38 2.02
N ALA A 52 -9.72 -7.02 1.04
CA ALA A 52 -10.13 -6.96 -0.36
C ALA A 52 -10.55 -8.35 -0.90
N SER A 53 -9.77 -9.39 -0.59
CA SER A 53 -10.07 -10.78 -0.97
C SER A 53 -11.37 -11.29 -0.34
N GLU A 54 -11.63 -10.97 0.93
CA GLU A 54 -12.86 -11.32 1.63
C GLU A 54 -14.08 -10.62 1.02
N LYS A 55 -13.98 -9.32 0.70
CA LYS A 55 -15.04 -8.58 0.01
C LYS A 55 -15.33 -9.15 -1.38
N GLN A 56 -14.29 -9.49 -2.14
CA GLN A 56 -14.44 -10.05 -3.48
C GLN A 56 -15.11 -11.43 -3.47
N ARG A 57 -14.78 -12.28 -2.48
CA ARG A 57 -15.49 -13.56 -2.26
C ARG A 57 -16.95 -13.37 -1.87
N ALA A 58 -17.25 -12.39 -1.00
CA ALA A 58 -18.62 -12.10 -0.59
C ALA A 58 -19.49 -11.65 -1.77
N LEU A 59 -18.95 -10.78 -2.64
CA LEU A 59 -19.62 -10.34 -3.86
C LEU A 59 -19.83 -11.50 -4.85
N LEU A 60 -18.85 -12.37 -5.02
CA LEU A 60 -18.98 -13.57 -5.86
C LEU A 60 -20.11 -14.48 -5.34
N ALA A 61 -20.15 -14.75 -4.04
CA ALA A 61 -21.18 -15.58 -3.42
C ALA A 61 -22.59 -14.94 -3.51
N LEU A 62 -22.67 -13.62 -3.53
CA LEU A 62 -23.93 -12.91 -3.78
C LEU A 62 -24.37 -13.10 -5.23
N ALA A 63 -23.48 -12.87 -6.20
CA ALA A 63 -23.77 -13.05 -7.62
C ALA A 63 -24.18 -14.48 -7.98
N CYS A 64 -23.53 -15.49 -7.39
CA CYS A 64 -23.89 -16.89 -7.60
C CYS A 64 -25.28 -17.23 -7.03
N ARG A 65 -25.69 -16.63 -5.92
CA ARG A 65 -27.04 -16.82 -5.37
C ARG A 65 -28.09 -16.14 -6.24
N ASP A 66 -27.84 -14.89 -6.63
CA ASP A 66 -28.73 -14.15 -7.53
C ASP A 66 -28.96 -14.91 -8.85
N ALA A 67 -27.89 -15.46 -9.44
CA ALA A 67 -27.99 -16.26 -10.66
C ALA A 67 -28.69 -17.62 -10.48
N ALA A 68 -28.79 -18.15 -9.26
CA ALA A 68 -29.49 -19.41 -8.97
C ALA A 68 -30.97 -19.19 -8.65
N GLU A 69 -31.37 -17.95 -8.32
CA GLU A 69 -32.75 -17.54 -8.06
C GLU A 69 -33.45 -16.97 -9.31
N GLN A 70 -32.73 -16.84 -10.43
CA GLN A 70 -33.24 -16.51 -11.76
C GLN A 70 -33.50 -17.76 -12.60
#